data_AF-A0A3C1V434-F1
#
_entry.id   AF-A0A3C1V434-F1
#
_cell.length_a   1.000
_cell.length_b   1.000
_cell.length_c   1.000
_cell.angle_alpha   90.00
_cell.angle_beta   90.00
_cell.angle_gamma   90.00
#
_symmetry.space_group_name_H-M   'P 1'
#
loop_
_entity.id
_entity.type
_entity.pdbx_description
1 polymer ?
#
loop_
_entity_poly.entity_id
_entity_poly.type
_entity_poly.pdbx_seq_one_letter_code
_entity_poly.pdbx_strand_id
1 'polypeptide(L)'
;MVFPLSDDNSDRQRVPWVTWSLIAANVVVFVLFQQGGKNDDVTLAFCQVPAEIVTGKDIVTEPTMQEVEYEGQHYQVSVPGLRPTPIPVYLTLLTGIFLHGGWMHLLGNMWFLFIFGDNVEDDMGHARYLIYYLAAGVLASLAFVFLNARGDEALTPCLGASGAISGVLGGYLVLHPNRRVSVILFRFIMDVPGYVAVGIYFLMQVVLGLSDTGGGVAYSAHVAGFIAGLIL
;
A
#
# COMPACT_ATOMS: atom_id res chain seq x y z
N MET A 1 -6.52 -5.11 -17.90
CA MET A 1 -5.65 -4.60 -16.82
C MET A 1 -4.28 -4.35 -17.42
N VAL A 2 -3.70 -3.18 -17.17
CA VAL A 2 -2.29 -2.88 -17.51
C VAL A 2 -1.46 -3.36 -16.33
N PHE A 3 -0.69 -4.42 -16.50
CA PHE A 3 0.14 -4.97 -15.44
C PHE A 3 1.62 -4.81 -15.81
N PRO A 4 2.41 -4.01 -15.06
CA PRO A 4 3.82 -3.80 -15.36
C PRO A 4 4.63 -5.07 -15.08
N LEU A 5 5.61 -5.36 -15.95
CA LEU A 5 6.52 -6.49 -15.83
C LEU A 5 7.94 -6.06 -15.48
N SER A 6 8.39 -4.96 -16.07
CA SER A 6 9.71 -4.38 -15.87
C SER A 6 9.74 -2.97 -16.45
N ASP A 7 10.76 -2.21 -16.10
CA ASP A 7 11.08 -0.93 -16.71
C ASP A 7 12.54 -0.88 -17.19
N ASP A 8 12.85 0.16 -17.97
CA ASP A 8 14.19 0.42 -18.47
C ASP A 8 15.12 0.86 -17.34
N ASN A 9 16.14 0.02 -17.10
CA ASN A 9 17.16 0.19 -16.07
C ASN A 9 18.57 0.30 -16.67
N SER A 10 18.69 0.59 -17.95
CA SER A 10 19.97 0.53 -18.68
C SER A 10 21.01 1.56 -18.23
N ASP A 11 20.57 2.65 -17.61
CA ASP A 11 21.39 3.76 -17.11
C ASP A 11 21.56 3.76 -15.58
N ARG A 12 21.00 2.77 -14.87
CA ARG A 12 21.07 2.67 -13.40
C ARG A 12 22.51 2.53 -12.91
N GLN A 13 22.91 3.37 -11.96
CA GLN A 13 24.30 3.41 -11.47
C GLN A 13 24.47 2.81 -10.07
N ARG A 14 23.45 2.89 -9.21
CA ARG A 14 23.51 2.38 -7.83
C ARG A 14 22.86 0.99 -7.69
N VAL A 15 23.34 0.26 -6.70
CA VAL A 15 22.69 -0.96 -6.23
C VAL A 15 21.54 -0.56 -5.29
N PRO A 16 20.29 -1.01 -5.53
CA PRO A 16 19.11 -0.51 -4.81
C PRO A 16 18.93 -1.21 -3.44
N TRP A 17 19.90 -1.00 -2.55
CA TRP A 17 19.93 -1.64 -1.22
C TRP A 17 18.71 -1.32 -0.38
N VAL A 18 18.18 -0.10 -0.47
CA VAL A 18 17.03 0.31 0.34
C VAL A 18 15.76 -0.35 -0.18
N THR A 19 15.54 -0.37 -1.48
CA THR A 19 14.41 -1.07 -2.11
C THR A 19 14.40 -2.55 -1.74
N TRP A 20 15.56 -3.23 -1.85
CA TRP A 20 15.68 -4.63 -1.44
C TRP A 20 15.46 -4.83 0.07
N SER A 21 15.96 -3.92 0.91
CA SER A 21 15.77 -3.99 2.35
C SER A 21 14.32 -3.77 2.75
N LEU A 22 13.61 -2.85 2.10
CA LEU A 22 12.19 -2.63 2.30
C LEU A 22 11.39 -3.87 1.89
N ILE A 23 11.71 -4.48 0.74
CA ILE A 23 11.06 -5.74 0.32
C ILE A 23 11.31 -6.84 1.36
N ALA A 24 12.55 -7.03 1.78
CA ALA A 24 12.91 -8.03 2.78
C ALA A 24 12.20 -7.78 4.12
N ALA A 25 12.11 -6.52 4.58
CA ALA A 25 11.41 -6.17 5.81
C ALA A 25 9.92 -6.53 5.74
N ASN A 26 9.24 -6.20 4.64
CA ASN A 26 7.83 -6.55 4.42
C ASN A 26 7.61 -8.07 4.42
N VAL A 27 8.49 -8.83 3.75
CA VAL A 27 8.43 -10.30 3.73
C VAL A 27 8.65 -10.87 5.13
N VAL A 28 9.64 -10.35 5.88
CA VAL A 28 9.93 -10.77 7.25
C VAL A 28 8.73 -10.52 8.17
N VAL A 29 8.15 -9.32 8.14
CA VAL A 29 6.96 -8.97 8.92
C VAL A 29 5.81 -9.92 8.58
N PHE A 30 5.52 -10.11 7.30
CA PHE A 30 4.40 -10.94 6.87
C PHE A 30 4.58 -12.44 7.23
N VAL A 31 5.77 -12.99 7.00
CA VAL A 31 6.01 -14.43 7.20
C VAL A 31 6.21 -14.75 8.68
N LEU A 32 7.05 -14.00 9.40
CA LEU A 32 7.43 -14.33 10.78
C LEU A 32 6.41 -13.82 11.80
N PHE A 33 5.88 -12.61 11.61
CA PHE A 33 4.99 -11.98 12.60
C PHE A 33 3.52 -12.21 12.26
N GLN A 34 3.11 -12.00 11.00
CA GLN A 34 1.74 -12.26 10.56
C GLN A 34 1.45 -13.74 10.23
N GLN A 35 2.47 -14.62 10.31
CA GLN A 35 2.36 -16.06 10.01
C GLN A 35 1.75 -16.36 8.62
N GLY A 36 2.12 -15.55 7.62
CA GLY A 36 1.57 -15.65 6.28
C GLY A 36 0.13 -15.14 6.18
N GLY A 37 -0.23 -14.13 6.98
CA GLY A 37 -1.56 -13.51 7.01
C GLY A 37 -2.61 -14.29 7.82
N LYS A 38 -2.18 -15.17 8.73
CA LYS A 38 -3.07 -15.97 9.59
C LYS A 38 -3.16 -15.44 11.01
N ASN A 39 -2.26 -14.53 11.38
CA ASN A 39 -2.21 -13.95 12.71
C ASN A 39 -2.89 -12.57 12.70
N ASP A 40 -4.21 -12.60 12.83
CA ASP A 40 -5.03 -11.37 12.88
C ASP A 40 -4.70 -10.55 14.12
N ASP A 41 -4.26 -11.18 15.21
CA ASP A 41 -3.92 -10.47 16.44
C ASP A 41 -2.76 -9.49 16.22
N VAL A 42 -1.70 -9.95 15.56
CA VAL A 42 -0.57 -9.07 15.18
C VAL A 42 -1.01 -8.07 14.12
N THR A 43 -1.81 -8.50 13.14
CA THR A 43 -2.21 -7.61 12.04
C THR A 43 -3.02 -6.43 12.57
N LEU A 44 -3.99 -6.69 13.44
CA LEU A 44 -4.89 -5.67 13.95
C LEU A 44 -4.28 -4.83 15.08
N ALA A 45 -3.31 -5.36 15.83
CA ALA A 45 -2.61 -4.59 16.87
C ALA A 45 -1.60 -3.56 16.32
N PHE A 46 -1.14 -3.73 15.07
CA PHE A 46 -0.10 -2.87 14.48
C PHE A 46 -0.57 -2.09 13.24
N CYS A 47 -1.81 -2.28 12.81
CA CYS A 47 -2.41 -1.53 11.70
C CYS A 47 -2.88 -0.15 12.16
N GLN A 48 -3.07 0.75 11.20
CA GLN A 48 -3.55 2.09 11.48
C GLN A 48 -5.08 2.09 11.48
N VAL A 49 -5.70 2.62 12.54
CA VAL A 49 -7.17 2.80 12.64
C VAL A 49 -7.50 4.29 12.76
N PRO A 50 -8.40 4.87 11.93
CA PRO A 50 -8.65 6.32 11.93
C PRO A 50 -9.06 6.88 13.30
N ALA A 51 -9.99 6.22 13.99
CA ALA A 51 -10.47 6.64 15.30
C ALA A 51 -9.36 6.66 16.35
N GLU A 52 -8.42 5.70 16.30
CA GLU A 52 -7.30 5.65 17.24
C GLU A 52 -6.33 6.82 17.02
N ILE A 53 -6.01 7.12 15.76
CA ILE A 53 -5.15 8.27 15.41
C ILE A 53 -5.80 9.59 15.82
N VAL A 54 -7.10 9.76 15.56
CA VAL A 54 -7.84 11.00 15.89
C VAL A 54 -7.94 11.20 17.40
N THR A 55 -8.18 10.13 18.17
CA THR A 55 -8.38 10.23 19.63
C THR A 55 -7.09 10.10 20.43
N GLY A 56 -6.02 9.57 19.84
CA GLY A 56 -4.79 9.19 20.52
C GLY A 56 -4.98 8.01 21.49
N LYS A 57 -6.07 7.25 21.35
CA LYS A 57 -6.43 6.15 22.25
C LYS A 57 -6.63 4.87 21.45
N ASP A 58 -6.09 3.79 22.00
CA ASP A 58 -6.25 2.43 21.51
C ASP A 58 -7.71 1.98 21.65
N ILE A 59 -8.24 1.27 20.66
CA ILE A 59 -9.63 0.82 20.61
C ILE A 59 -9.66 -0.69 20.36
N VAL A 60 -10.29 -1.42 21.29
CA VAL A 60 -10.48 -2.86 21.17
C VAL A 60 -11.94 -3.14 20.82
N THR A 61 -12.18 -3.99 19.83
CA THR A 61 -13.53 -4.42 19.45
C THR A 61 -13.65 -5.93 19.50
N GLU A 62 -14.87 -6.41 19.72
CA GLU A 62 -15.16 -7.84 19.68
C GLU A 62 -15.28 -8.31 18.21
N PRO A 63 -14.92 -9.57 17.91
CA PRO A 63 -15.17 -10.16 16.60
C PRO A 63 -16.66 -10.10 16.24
N THR A 64 -16.95 -9.79 14.99
CA THR A 64 -18.32 -9.74 14.46
C THR A 64 -18.53 -10.81 13.41
N MET A 65 -19.79 -11.18 13.14
CA MET A 65 -20.13 -12.07 12.02
C MET A 65 -20.73 -11.21 10.92
N GLN A 66 -20.16 -11.29 9.72
CA GLN A 66 -20.68 -10.65 8.53
C GLN A 66 -21.22 -11.70 7.58
N GLU A 67 -22.36 -11.40 6.99
CA GLU A 67 -22.95 -12.23 5.95
C GLU A 67 -22.44 -11.78 4.59
N VAL A 68 -21.77 -12.68 3.88
CA VAL A 68 -21.21 -12.45 2.55
C VAL A 68 -21.94 -13.34 1.56
N GLU A 69 -22.53 -12.74 0.53
CA GLU A 69 -23.12 -13.48 -0.58
C GLU A 69 -22.03 -13.77 -1.62
N TYR A 70 -21.82 -15.05 -1.94
CA TYR A 70 -20.93 -15.47 -3.01
C TYR A 70 -21.61 -16.54 -3.86
N GLU A 71 -21.70 -16.30 -5.18
CA GLU A 71 -22.39 -17.18 -6.14
C GLU A 71 -23.84 -17.53 -5.73
N GLY A 72 -24.56 -16.58 -5.13
CA GLY A 72 -25.95 -16.76 -4.68
C GLY A 72 -26.10 -17.61 -3.41
N GLN A 73 -25.00 -17.89 -2.70
CA GLN A 73 -24.99 -18.53 -1.38
C GLN A 73 -24.55 -17.53 -0.30
N HIS A 74 -25.21 -17.61 0.86
CA HIS A 74 -24.92 -16.77 2.00
C HIS A 74 -23.93 -17.46 2.94
N TYR A 75 -22.77 -16.85 3.14
CA TYR A 75 -21.72 -17.32 4.04
C TYR A 75 -21.63 -16.41 5.25
N GLN A 76 -21.55 -17.00 6.44
CA GLN A 76 -21.27 -16.25 7.66
C GLN A 76 -19.77 -16.27 7.90
N VAL A 77 -19.12 -15.11 7.76
CA VAL A 77 -17.68 -14.93 7.90
C VAL A 77 -17.41 -14.17 9.19
N SER A 78 -16.53 -14.70 10.04
CA SER A 78 -16.08 -13.97 11.22
C SER A 78 -15.09 -12.89 10.80
N VAL A 79 -15.39 -11.65 11.15
CA VAL A 79 -14.49 -10.50 11.03
C VAL A 79 -13.82 -10.30 12.39
N PRO A 80 -12.49 -10.44 12.48
CA PRO A 80 -11.79 -10.25 13.74
C PRO A 80 -11.92 -8.79 14.22
N GLY A 81 -12.02 -8.62 15.54
CA GLY A 81 -12.08 -7.30 16.16
C GLY A 81 -10.69 -6.68 16.34
N LEU A 82 -10.66 -5.35 16.49
CA LEU A 82 -9.45 -4.58 16.77
C LEU A 82 -8.77 -5.05 18.05
N ARG A 83 -7.44 -4.96 18.08
CA ARG A 83 -6.61 -5.53 19.13
C ARG A 83 -5.75 -4.46 19.78
N PRO A 84 -5.41 -4.62 21.07
CA PRO A 84 -4.64 -3.62 21.78
C PRO A 84 -3.24 -3.47 21.17
N THR A 85 -2.83 -2.25 20.87
CA THR A 85 -1.49 -1.99 20.33
C THR A 85 -0.42 -1.96 21.42
N PRO A 86 0.72 -2.66 21.27
CA PRO A 86 1.81 -2.65 22.27
C PRO A 86 2.74 -1.44 22.13
N ILE A 87 2.48 -0.55 21.17
CA ILE A 87 3.28 0.64 20.86
C ILE A 87 2.40 1.90 20.97
N PRO A 88 2.97 3.12 21.04
CA PRO A 88 2.18 4.33 20.92
C PRO A 88 1.32 4.30 19.64
N VAL A 89 0.02 4.59 19.76
CA VAL A 89 -0.96 4.56 18.67
C VAL A 89 -0.47 5.29 17.42
N TYR A 90 0.18 6.44 17.56
CA TYR A 90 0.71 7.20 16.41
C TYR A 90 1.79 6.47 15.61
N LEU A 91 2.49 5.49 16.19
CA LEU A 91 3.48 4.69 15.47
C LEU A 91 2.82 3.67 14.54
N THR A 92 1.51 3.41 14.65
CA THR A 92 0.81 2.55 13.68
C THR A 92 0.73 3.16 12.29
N LEU A 93 0.87 4.49 12.16
CA LEU A 93 1.08 5.17 10.88
C LEU A 93 2.33 4.69 10.14
N LEU A 94 3.34 4.19 10.88
CA LEU A 94 4.57 3.64 10.32
C LEU A 94 4.50 2.11 10.24
N THR A 95 4.10 1.42 11.31
CA THR A 95 4.09 -0.05 11.31
C THR A 95 3.07 -0.62 10.34
N GLY A 96 1.94 0.07 10.15
CA GLY A 96 0.90 -0.32 9.19
C GLY A 96 1.40 -0.40 7.74
N ILE A 97 2.44 0.36 7.38
CA ILE A 97 3.07 0.31 6.04
C ILE A 97 3.66 -1.08 5.76
N PHE A 98 4.06 -1.83 6.80
CA PHE A 98 4.75 -3.12 6.63
C PHE A 98 3.84 -4.34 6.74
N LEU A 99 2.57 -4.14 7.08
CA LEU A 99 1.59 -5.22 7.26
C LEU A 99 0.86 -5.52 5.95
N HIS A 100 0.47 -6.77 5.75
CA HIS A 100 -0.27 -7.20 4.57
C HIS A 100 -1.44 -8.12 4.92
N GLY A 101 -2.56 -7.95 4.22
CA GLY A 101 -3.79 -8.73 4.45
C GLY A 101 -3.78 -10.13 3.83
N GLY A 102 -2.70 -10.52 3.14
CA GLY A 102 -2.58 -11.83 2.52
C GLY A 102 -1.48 -11.91 1.47
N TRP A 103 -1.26 -13.11 0.93
CA TRP A 103 -0.17 -13.37 -0.02
C TRP A 103 -0.25 -12.52 -1.29
N MET A 104 -1.43 -12.41 -1.91
CA MET A 104 -1.58 -11.60 -3.13
C MET A 104 -1.35 -10.11 -2.85
N HIS A 105 -1.75 -9.63 -1.67
CA HIS A 105 -1.50 -8.25 -1.26
C HIS A 105 0.01 -7.99 -1.11
N LEU A 106 0.74 -8.87 -0.41
CA LEU A 106 2.20 -8.78 -0.30
C LEU A 106 2.89 -8.86 -1.67
N LEU A 107 2.59 -9.89 -2.45
CA LEU A 107 3.25 -10.12 -3.74
C LEU A 107 3.01 -8.96 -4.70
N GLY A 108 1.78 -8.42 -4.75
CA GLY A 108 1.47 -7.25 -5.56
C GLY A 108 2.28 -6.02 -5.16
N ASN A 109 2.36 -5.72 -3.86
CA ASN A 109 3.13 -4.59 -3.36
C ASN A 109 4.63 -4.75 -3.66
N MET A 110 5.20 -5.92 -3.36
CA MET A 110 6.62 -6.15 -3.58
C MET A 110 6.98 -6.15 -5.07
N TRP A 111 6.07 -6.60 -5.93
CA TRP A 111 6.23 -6.54 -7.38
C TRP A 111 6.35 -5.11 -7.90
N PHE A 112 5.43 -4.23 -7.49
CA PHE A 112 5.50 -2.81 -7.88
C PHE A 112 6.72 -2.11 -7.28
N LEU A 113 7.03 -2.37 -6.00
CA LEU A 113 8.21 -1.78 -5.37
C LEU A 113 9.51 -2.24 -6.04
N PHE A 114 9.57 -3.51 -6.47
CA PHE A 114 10.72 -4.05 -7.18
C PHE A 114 10.92 -3.42 -8.57
N ILE A 115 9.82 -3.17 -9.30
CA ILE A 115 9.90 -2.60 -10.65
C ILE A 115 10.26 -1.11 -10.62
N PHE A 116 9.69 -0.33 -9.71
CA PHE A 116 9.79 1.13 -9.78
C PHE A 116 10.68 1.76 -8.70
N GLY A 117 10.92 1.05 -7.59
CA GLY A 117 11.62 1.61 -6.44
C GLY A 117 13.10 1.82 -6.66
N ASP A 118 13.74 0.95 -7.43
CA ASP A 118 15.19 0.99 -7.68
C ASP A 118 15.62 2.23 -8.48
N ASN A 119 14.82 2.64 -9.47
CA ASN A 119 15.10 3.84 -10.26
C ASN A 119 14.95 5.12 -9.46
N VAL A 120 13.88 5.22 -8.65
CA VAL A 120 13.70 6.36 -7.74
C VAL A 120 14.80 6.40 -6.68
N GLU A 121 15.25 5.23 -6.19
CA GLU A 121 16.40 5.13 -5.28
C GLU A 121 17.71 5.57 -5.94
N ASP A 122 17.93 5.24 -7.21
CA ASP A 122 19.14 5.63 -7.92
C ASP A 122 19.25 7.16 -8.05
N ASP A 123 18.14 7.83 -8.37
CA ASP A 123 18.09 9.28 -8.49
C ASP A 123 18.26 10.01 -7.15
N MET A 124 17.59 9.52 -6.09
CA MET A 124 17.58 10.19 -4.78
C MET A 124 18.80 9.82 -3.92
N GLY A 125 19.37 8.65 -4.13
CA GLY A 125 20.29 7.99 -3.22
C GLY A 125 19.57 7.39 -2.00
N HIS A 126 20.23 6.42 -1.35
CA HIS A 126 19.67 5.54 -0.32
C HIS A 126 18.93 6.29 0.81
N ALA A 127 19.58 7.26 1.45
CA ALA A 127 19.02 7.93 2.64
C ALA A 127 17.79 8.77 2.31
N ARG A 128 17.83 9.53 1.20
CA ARG A 128 16.71 10.37 0.77
C ARG A 128 15.53 9.51 0.31
N TYR A 129 15.80 8.44 -0.43
CA TYR A 129 14.77 7.50 -0.86
C TYR A 129 14.07 6.82 0.32
N LEU A 130 14.81 6.40 1.36
CA LEU A 130 14.18 5.82 2.56
C LEU A 130 13.24 6.81 3.25
N ILE A 131 13.69 8.06 3.43
CA ILE A 131 12.87 9.12 4.02
C ILE A 131 11.65 9.41 3.15
N TYR A 132 11.84 9.48 1.83
CA TYR A 132 10.78 9.70 0.85
C TYR A 132 9.72 8.61 0.91
N TYR A 133 10.12 7.33 0.90
CA TYR A 133 9.21 6.19 0.97
C TYR A 133 8.36 6.22 2.25
N LEU A 134 9.01 6.42 3.41
CA LEU A 134 8.32 6.46 4.70
C LEU A 134 7.41 7.70 4.81
N ALA A 135 7.86 8.87 4.34
CA ALA A 135 7.06 10.08 4.34
C ALA A 135 5.82 9.93 3.45
N ALA A 136 5.97 9.37 2.24
CA ALA A 136 4.85 9.10 1.35
C ALA A 136 3.83 8.13 1.98
N GLY A 137 4.31 7.06 2.64
CA GLY A 137 3.46 6.13 3.37
C GLY A 137 2.68 6.78 4.51
N VAL A 138 3.35 7.58 5.34
CA VAL A 138 2.70 8.31 6.45
C VAL A 138 1.67 9.32 5.92
N LEU A 139 2.00 10.07 4.86
CA LEU A 139 1.06 11.02 4.24
C LEU A 139 -0.15 10.30 3.64
N ALA A 140 0.04 9.14 3.01
CA ALA A 140 -1.05 8.31 2.52
C ALA A 140 -1.96 7.84 3.67
N SER A 141 -1.39 7.34 4.78
CA SER A 141 -2.16 6.93 5.96
C SER A 141 -2.89 8.09 6.62
N LEU A 142 -2.26 9.27 6.74
CA LEU A 142 -2.91 10.45 7.30
C LEU A 142 -4.08 10.93 6.42
N ALA A 143 -3.95 10.85 5.09
CA ALA A 143 -5.06 11.15 4.20
C ALA A 143 -6.20 10.14 4.36
N PHE A 144 -5.88 8.84 4.52
CA PHE A 144 -6.88 7.82 4.83
C PHE A 144 -7.59 8.11 6.15
N VAL A 145 -6.85 8.44 7.21
CA VAL A 145 -7.41 8.86 8.51
C VAL A 145 -8.37 10.03 8.33
N PHE A 146 -7.94 11.08 7.61
CA PHE A 146 -8.75 12.28 7.42
C PHE A 146 -10.09 11.99 6.72
N LEU A 147 -10.06 11.14 5.69
CA LEU A 147 -11.24 10.81 4.89
C LEU A 147 -12.20 9.85 5.61
N ASN A 148 -11.68 8.98 6.49
CA ASN A 148 -12.45 7.96 7.20
C ASN A 148 -12.61 8.30 8.69
N ALA A 149 -12.44 9.55 9.13
CA ALA A 149 -12.43 9.92 10.55
C ALA A 149 -13.80 9.83 11.25
N ARG A 150 -14.88 9.45 10.56
CA ARG A 150 -16.27 9.56 11.04
C ARG A 150 -17.10 8.35 10.65
N GLY A 151 -18.17 8.11 11.40
CA GLY A 151 -19.08 6.98 11.16
C GLY A 151 -18.41 5.64 11.40
N ASP A 152 -18.95 4.59 10.79
CA ASP A 152 -18.45 3.21 10.93
C ASP A 152 -17.05 3.05 10.31
N GLU A 153 -16.74 3.86 9.28
CA GLU A 153 -15.42 3.90 8.61
C GLU A 153 -14.28 4.30 9.55
N ALA A 154 -14.58 4.98 10.67
CA ALA A 154 -13.58 5.36 11.66
C ALA A 154 -12.89 4.18 12.33
N LEU A 155 -13.53 3.01 12.30
CA LEU A 155 -12.98 1.76 12.84
C LEU A 155 -12.38 0.87 11.76
N THR A 156 -12.38 1.27 10.48
CA THR A 156 -11.82 0.49 9.39
C THR A 156 -10.29 0.50 9.45
N PRO A 157 -9.63 -0.64 9.71
CA PRO A 157 -8.18 -0.71 9.75
C PRO A 157 -7.59 -0.52 8.35
N CYS A 158 -6.48 0.23 8.27
CA CYS A 158 -5.69 0.42 7.07
C CYS A 158 -4.28 -0.14 7.29
N LEU A 159 -3.84 -0.95 6.33
CA LEU A 159 -2.53 -1.61 6.33
C LEU A 159 -2.07 -1.86 4.89
N GLY A 160 -0.76 -1.89 4.69
CA GLY A 160 -0.17 -2.16 3.38
C GLY A 160 0.90 -1.14 2.99
N ALA A 161 1.91 -1.65 2.28
CA ALA A 161 2.96 -0.82 1.67
C ALA A 161 2.44 0.03 0.48
N SER A 162 1.23 -0.25 0.00
CA SER A 162 0.67 0.27 -1.25
C SER A 162 0.54 1.79 -1.29
N GLY A 163 0.28 2.46 -0.15
CA GLY A 163 0.29 3.93 -0.06
C GLY A 163 1.67 4.52 -0.33
N ALA A 164 2.71 3.98 0.33
CA ALA A 164 4.10 4.37 0.12
C ALA A 164 4.57 4.08 -1.32
N ILE A 165 4.23 2.89 -1.84
CA ILE A 165 4.53 2.50 -3.21
C ILE A 165 3.81 3.40 -4.23
N SER A 166 2.57 3.81 -3.96
CA SER A 166 1.89 4.78 -4.81
C SER A 166 2.64 6.11 -4.84
N GLY A 167 3.24 6.53 -3.72
CA GLY A 167 4.17 7.65 -3.69
C GLY A 167 5.40 7.43 -4.57
N VAL A 168 6.05 6.26 -4.48
CA VAL A 168 7.15 5.89 -5.39
C VAL A 168 6.74 6.00 -6.86
N LEU A 169 5.54 5.55 -7.23
CA LEU A 169 5.02 5.71 -8.59
C LEU A 169 4.81 7.18 -8.98
N GLY A 170 4.38 8.03 -8.05
CA GLY A 170 4.32 9.47 -8.23
C GLY A 170 5.70 10.07 -8.54
N GLY A 171 6.70 9.77 -7.70
CA GLY A 171 8.08 10.20 -7.93
C GLY A 171 8.65 9.68 -9.24
N TYR A 172 8.42 8.40 -9.55
CA TYR A 172 8.82 7.79 -10.82
C TYR A 172 8.23 8.53 -12.02
N LEU A 173 6.97 8.96 -11.95
CA LEU A 173 6.33 9.72 -13.03
C LEU A 173 7.00 11.08 -13.26
N VAL A 174 7.48 11.73 -12.20
CA VAL A 174 8.20 13.01 -12.29
C VAL A 174 9.60 12.82 -12.88
N LEU A 175 10.33 11.82 -12.40
CA LEU A 175 11.74 11.60 -12.73
C LEU A 175 11.92 10.89 -14.09
N HIS A 176 11.03 9.95 -14.41
CA HIS A 176 11.15 9.03 -15.53
C HIS A 176 9.89 8.92 -16.40
N PRO A 177 9.22 10.03 -16.78
CA PRO A 177 7.94 9.98 -17.50
C PRO A 177 8.01 9.22 -18.83
N ASN A 178 9.17 9.28 -19.51
CA ASN A 178 9.37 8.70 -20.84
C ASN A 178 10.12 7.37 -20.84
N ARG A 179 10.58 6.87 -19.69
CA ARG A 179 11.22 5.55 -19.63
C ARG A 179 10.23 4.47 -20.03
N ARG A 180 10.71 3.47 -20.75
CA ARG A 180 9.85 2.39 -21.25
C ARG A 180 9.53 1.42 -20.12
N VAL A 181 8.24 1.15 -19.95
CA VAL A 181 7.72 0.15 -19.03
C VAL A 181 7.08 -0.94 -19.87
N SER A 182 7.55 -2.15 -19.70
CA SER A 182 6.95 -3.32 -20.32
C SER A 182 5.71 -3.71 -19.55
N VAL A 183 4.57 -3.76 -20.23
CA VAL A 183 3.28 -4.04 -19.61
C VAL A 183 2.58 -5.19 -20.32
N ILE A 184 1.85 -6.01 -19.55
CA ILE A 184 0.83 -6.89 -20.08
C ILE A 184 -0.43 -6.06 -20.30
N LEU A 185 -0.86 -5.98 -21.56
CA LEU A 185 -2.15 -5.44 -21.95
C LEU A 185 -2.95 -6.56 -22.64
N PHE A 186 -3.97 -7.06 -21.94
CA PHE A 186 -4.75 -8.24 -22.33
C PHE A 186 -3.89 -9.51 -22.52
N ARG A 187 -3.51 -9.83 -23.75
CA ARG A 187 -2.69 -11.01 -24.12
C ARG A 187 -1.35 -10.63 -24.75
N PHE A 188 -1.05 -9.33 -24.83
CA PHE A 188 0.16 -8.83 -25.46
C PHE A 188 1.08 -8.19 -24.42
N ILE A 189 2.37 -8.42 -24.60
CA ILE A 189 3.42 -7.67 -23.91
C ILE A 189 3.83 -6.54 -24.84
N MET A 190 3.83 -5.32 -24.34
CA MET A 190 4.25 -4.15 -25.11
C MET A 190 4.90 -3.11 -24.21
N ASP A 191 5.80 -2.31 -24.80
CA ASP A 191 6.51 -1.27 -24.08
C ASP A 191 5.85 0.09 -24.28
N VAL A 192 5.34 0.64 -23.18
CA VAL A 192 4.69 1.95 -23.16
C VAL A 192 5.56 2.96 -22.40
N PRO A 193 5.44 4.27 -22.68
CA PRO A 193 6.08 5.27 -21.83
C PRO A 193 5.59 5.16 -20.36
N GLY A 194 6.45 5.48 -19.41
CA GLY A 194 6.16 5.43 -17.97
C GLY A 194 4.90 6.20 -17.59
N TYR A 195 4.68 7.37 -18.20
CA TYR A 195 3.46 8.15 -17.97
C TYR A 195 2.17 7.42 -18.38
N VAL A 196 2.23 6.54 -19.38
CA VAL A 196 1.08 5.71 -19.78
C VAL A 196 0.87 4.60 -18.76
N ALA A 197 1.92 3.83 -18.44
CA ALA A 197 1.80 2.71 -17.51
C ALA A 197 1.33 3.16 -16.12
N VAL A 198 2.03 4.16 -15.55
CA VAL A 198 1.76 4.70 -14.22
C VAL A 198 0.48 5.52 -14.21
N GLY A 199 0.23 6.33 -15.24
CA GLY A 199 -0.98 7.15 -15.33
C GLY A 199 -2.26 6.32 -15.42
N ILE A 200 -2.26 5.23 -16.19
CA ILE A 200 -3.40 4.31 -16.24
C ILE A 200 -3.61 3.63 -14.89
N TYR A 201 -2.53 3.19 -14.22
CA TYR A 201 -2.63 2.60 -12.88
C TYR A 201 -3.26 3.59 -11.90
N PHE A 202 -2.77 4.83 -11.84
CA PHE A 202 -3.32 5.87 -10.96
C PHE A 202 -4.80 6.17 -11.25
N LEU A 203 -5.16 6.33 -12.53
CA LEU A 203 -6.55 6.57 -12.92
C LEU A 203 -7.46 5.42 -12.50
N MET A 204 -6.99 4.18 -12.63
CA MET A 204 -7.72 3.01 -12.16
C MET A 204 -7.95 3.06 -10.64
N GLN A 205 -6.96 3.46 -9.84
CA GLN A 205 -7.15 3.62 -8.39
C GLN A 205 -8.24 4.64 -8.06
N VAL A 206 -8.28 5.76 -8.78
CA VAL A 206 -9.33 6.80 -8.62
C VAL A 206 -10.70 6.24 -8.97
N VAL A 207 -10.85 5.61 -10.15
CA VAL A 207 -12.14 5.09 -10.62
C VAL A 207 -12.67 3.98 -9.72
N LEU A 208 -11.80 3.05 -9.30
CA LEU A 208 -12.17 1.98 -8.39
C LEU A 208 -12.55 2.52 -7.01
N GLY A 209 -11.79 3.49 -6.47
CA GLY A 209 -12.13 4.13 -5.19
C GLY A 209 -13.46 4.88 -5.21
N LEU A 210 -13.84 5.50 -6.33
CA LEU A 210 -15.15 6.15 -6.48
C LEU A 210 -16.31 5.16 -6.58
N SER A 211 -16.03 3.92 -6.96
CA SER A 211 -17.02 2.85 -7.12
C SER A 211 -17.05 1.92 -5.91
N ASP A 212 -16.20 2.16 -4.91
CA ASP A 212 -16.05 1.31 -3.76
C ASP A 212 -17.13 1.62 -2.72
N THR A 213 -17.87 0.59 -2.30
CA THR A 213 -19.00 0.71 -1.37
C THR A 213 -18.77 -0.11 -0.11
N GLY A 214 -17.52 -0.13 0.38
CA GLY A 214 -17.11 -0.89 1.57
C GLY A 214 -16.11 -2.02 1.30
N GLY A 215 -15.34 -1.95 0.21
CA GLY A 215 -14.32 -2.93 -0.14
C GLY A 215 -13.06 -2.84 0.72
N GLY A 216 -12.32 -3.95 0.78
CA GLY A 216 -11.11 -4.10 1.60
C GLY A 216 -9.85 -3.43 1.04
N VAL A 217 -9.96 -2.42 0.18
CA VAL A 217 -8.83 -1.75 -0.47
C VAL A 217 -8.86 -0.25 -0.18
N ALA A 218 -7.79 0.26 0.42
CA ALA A 218 -7.65 1.68 0.78
C ALA A 218 -7.30 2.56 -0.44
N TYR A 219 -8.18 2.66 -1.44
CA TYR A 219 -7.96 3.44 -2.67
C TYR A 219 -7.61 4.90 -2.39
N SER A 220 -8.23 5.51 -1.38
CA SER A 220 -7.94 6.89 -0.98
C SER A 220 -6.50 7.07 -0.50
N ALA A 221 -5.93 6.08 0.19
CA ALA A 221 -4.53 6.06 0.57
C ALA A 221 -3.61 5.96 -0.66
N HIS A 222 -3.98 5.15 -1.67
CA HIS A 222 -3.20 5.04 -2.91
C HIS A 222 -3.16 6.37 -3.67
N VAL A 223 -4.34 7.00 -3.82
CA VAL A 223 -4.45 8.30 -4.53
C VAL A 223 -3.68 9.38 -3.79
N ALA A 224 -3.84 9.48 -2.47
CA ALA A 224 -3.11 10.46 -1.66
C ALA A 224 -1.60 10.21 -1.65
N GLY A 225 -1.18 8.95 -1.54
CA GLY A 225 0.22 8.56 -1.61
C GLY A 225 0.85 8.96 -2.94
N PHE A 226 0.16 8.70 -4.06
CA PHE A 226 0.61 9.13 -5.38
C PHE A 226 0.78 10.65 -5.48
N ILE A 227 -0.21 11.42 -5.02
CA ILE A 227 -0.15 12.89 -5.03
C ILE A 227 0.99 13.40 -4.13
N ALA A 228 1.16 12.82 -2.94
CA ALA A 228 2.28 13.15 -2.06
C ALA A 228 3.62 12.90 -2.75
N GLY A 229 3.77 11.77 -3.44
CA GLY A 229 4.97 11.42 -4.17
C GLY A 229 5.29 12.35 -5.34
N LEU A 230 4.29 12.95 -5.99
CA LEU A 230 4.50 13.98 -7.01
C LEU A 230 5.08 15.29 -6.44
N ILE A 231 4.82 15.56 -5.15
CA ILE A 231 5.14 16.84 -4.49
C ILE A 231 6.48 16.79 -3.74
N LEU A 232 6.80 15.64 -3.14
CA LEU A 232 8.04 15.41 -2.37
C LEU A 232 9.27 15.36 -3.27
#